data_AF-A0A1L8CPL9-F1
#
_entry.id   AF-A0A1L8CPL9-F1
#
_cell.length_a   1.000
_cell.length_b   1.000
_cell.length_c   1.000
_cell.angle_alpha   90.00
_cell.angle_beta   90.00
_cell.angle_gamma   90.00
#
_symmetry.space_group_name_H-M   'P 1'
#
loop_
_entity.id
_entity.type
_entity.pdbx_description
1 polymer ?
#
loop_
_entity_poly.entity_id
_entity_poly.type
_entity_poly.pdbx_seq_one_letter_code
_entity_poly.pdbx_strand_id
1 'polypeptide(L)' 'MNIVNLILAIFIPPVGAFLQVGASKHFFINIVLTLLGILPGVVHAVWLVASNQKG' A
#
# COMPACT_ATOMS: atom_id res chain seq x y z
N MET A 1 -12.41 -3.83 -5.27
CA MET A 1 -11.35 -4.63 -4.60
C MET A 1 -10.85 -5.69 -5.57
N ASN A 2 -9.71 -5.46 -6.22
CA ASN A 2 -9.11 -6.43 -7.13
C ASN A 2 -8.17 -7.33 -6.31
N ILE A 3 -8.37 -8.65 -6.36
CA ILE A 3 -7.52 -9.63 -5.65
C ILE A 3 -6.04 -9.43 -5.99
N VAL A 4 -5.75 -9.00 -7.21
CA VAL A 4 -4.42 -8.65 -7.69
C VAL A 4 -3.75 -7.56 -6.83
N ASN A 5 -4.44 -6.45 -6.50
CA ASN A 5 -3.87 -5.40 -5.66
C ASN A 5 -3.58 -5.87 -4.24
N LEU A 6 -4.39 -6.78 -3.71
CA LEU A 6 -4.18 -7.35 -2.37
C LEU A 6 -2.94 -8.25 -2.33
N ILE A 7 -2.76 -9.11 -3.34
CA ILE A 7 -1.57 -9.95 -3.47
C ILE A 7 -0.32 -9.08 -3.63
N LEU A 8 -0.39 -8.04 -4.47
CA LEU A 8 0.72 -7.12 -4.67
C LEU A 8 1.04 -6.29 -3.41
N ALA A 9 0.04 -5.88 -2.62
CA ALA A 9 0.27 -5.13 -1.38
C ALA A 9 0.99 -5.94 -0.29
N ILE A 10 0.87 -7.28 -0.31
CA ILE A 10 1.53 -8.17 0.64
C ILE A 10 2.96 -8.49 0.19
N PHE A 11 3.16 -8.79 -1.09
CA PHE A 11 4.47 -9.16 -1.64
C PHE A 11 5.38 -7.95 -1.87
N ILE A 12 4.81 -6.86 -2.40
CA ILE A 12 5.51 -5.62 -2.73
C ILE A 12 4.64 -4.44 -2.27
N PRO A 13 4.63 -4.12 -0.96
CA PRO A 13 3.78 -3.07 -0.38
C PRO A 13 3.79 -1.73 -1.12
N PRO A 14 4.93 -1.17 -1.57
CA PRO A 14 4.91 0.09 -2.32
C PRO A 14 4.19 -0.02 -3.66
N VAL A 15 4.28 -1.15 -4.37
CA VAL A 15 3.60 -1.32 -5.67
C VAL A 15 2.10 -1.51 -5.48
N GLY A 16 1.67 -2.31 -4.50
CA GLY A 16 0.24 -2.46 -4.18
C GLY A 16 -0.41 -1.13 -3.77
N ALA A 17 0.29 -0.33 -2.94
CA ALA A 17 -0.16 1.00 -2.58
C ALA A 17 -0.21 1.95 -3.80
N PHE A 18 0.82 1.95 -4.65
CA PHE A 18 0.86 2.79 -5.86
C PHE A 18 -0.30 2.49 -6.83
N LEU A 19 -0.66 1.22 -7.02
CA LEU A 19 -1.78 0.85 -7.88
C LEU A 19 -3.14 1.20 -7.28
N GLN A 20 -3.20 1.41 -5.96
CA GLN A 20 -4.44 1.71 -5.23
C GLN A 20 -4.68 3.23 -5.12
N VAL A 21 -3.65 4.01 -4.79
CA VAL A 21 -3.76 5.47 -4.58
C VAL A 21 -2.95 6.32 -5.57
N GLY A 22 -2.23 5.71 -6.51
CA GLY A 22 -1.32 6.40 -7.42
C GLY A 22 -0.13 7.04 -6.69
N ALA A 23 0.43 8.09 -7.29
CA ALA A 23 1.47 8.93 -6.69
C ALA A 23 0.90 9.95 -5.69
N SER A 24 0.07 9.49 -4.74
CA SER A 24 -0.54 10.35 -3.72
C SER A 24 0.29 10.39 -2.42
N LYS A 25 -0.05 11.28 -1.50
CA LYS A 25 0.64 11.40 -0.18
C LYS A 25 0.65 10.07 0.58
N HIS A 26 -0.39 9.27 0.42
CA HIS A 26 -0.48 7.92 0.99
C HIS A 26 0.60 6.96 0.47
N PHE A 27 1.01 7.07 -0.80
CA PHE A 27 2.11 6.27 -1.35
C PHE A 27 3.46 6.65 -0.73
N PHE A 28 3.71 7.95 -0.54
CA PHE A 28 4.91 8.42 0.15
C PHE A 28 4.95 7.98 1.61
N ILE A 29 3.82 8.04 2.31
CA ILE A 29 3.69 7.52 3.67
C ILE A 29 4.01 6.03 3.70
N ASN A 30 3.47 5.25 2.76
CA ASN A 30 3.77 3.82 2.68
C ASN A 30 5.27 3.53 2.46
N ILE A 31 5.96 4.31 1.62
CA ILE A 31 7.41 4.21 1.41
C ILE A 31 8.17 4.51 2.70
N VAL A 32 7.87 5.61 3.37
CA VAL A 32 8.52 6.00 4.63
C VAL A 32 8.29 4.93 5.69
N LEU A 33 7.07 4.40 5.74
CA LEU A 33 6.70 3.38 6.70
C LEU A 33 7.43 2.06 6.42
N THR A 34 7.58 1.67 5.15
CA THR A 34 8.38 0.51 4.73
C THR A 34 9.86 0.68 5.09
N LEU A 35 10.40 1.90 5.01
CA LEU A 35 11.78 2.22 5.41
C LEU A 35 11.99 2.20 6.93
N LEU A 36 10.98 2.60 7.72
CA LEU A 36 11.01 2.49 9.18
C LEU A 36 10.77 1.05 9.68
N GLY A 37 10.18 0.21 8.84
CA GLY A 37 10.00 -1.23 9.06
C GLY A 37 9.05 -1.84 8.05
N ILE A 38 9.34 -3.05 7.58
CA ILE A 38 8.48 -3.73 6.60
C ILE A 38 7.06 -3.98 7.14
N LEU A 39 6.93 -4.30 8.43
CA LEU A 39 5.64 -4.59 9.07
C LEU A 39 4.63 -3.44 8.96
N PRO A 40 4.94 -2.20 9.40
CA PRO A 40 3.97 -1.12 9.30
C PRO A 40 3.68 -0.73 7.85
N GLY A 41 4.64 -0.84 6.93
CA GLY A 41 4.40 -0.67 5.48
C GLY A 41 3.39 -1.67 4.89
N VAL A 42 3.51 -2.95 5.23
CA VAL A 42 2.54 -3.99 4.78
C VAL A 42 1.15 -3.72 5.36
N VAL A 43 1.04 -3.40 6.65
CA VAL A 43 -0.24 -3.09 7.29
C VAL A 43 -0.91 -1.89 6.63
N HIS A 44 -0.15 -0.84 6.33
CA HIS A 44 -0.68 0.36 5.68
C HIS A 44 -1.14 0.07 4.24
N ALA A 45 -0.34 -0.65 3.45
CA ALA A 45 -0.71 -1.04 2.09
C ALA A 45 -1.98 -1.92 2.07
N VAL A 46 -2.09 -2.89 2.98
CA VAL A 46 -3.28 -3.74 3.12
C VAL A 46 -4.50 -2.93 3.56
N TRP A 47 -4.35 -2.02 4.53
CA TRP A 47 -5.44 -1.15 4.98
C TRP A 47 -5.97 -0.26 3.84
N LEU A 48 -5.07 0.27 3.01
CA LEU A 48 -5.41 1.10 1.85
C LEU A 48 -6.26 0.33 0.82
N VAL A 49 -5.87 -0.91 0.52
CA VAL A 49 -6.58 -1.81 -0.40
C VAL A 49 -7.91 -2.26 0.19
N ALA A 50 -7.93 -2.67 1.46
CA ALA A 50 -9.13 -3.13 2.16
C ALA A 50 -10.17 -2.01 2.31
N SER A 51 -9.72 -0.79 2.62
CA SER A 51 -10.59 0.37 2.75
C SER A 51 -11.07 0.96 1.42
N ASN A 52 -10.68 0.38 0.26
CA ASN A 52 -10.85 0.97 -1.08
C ASN A 52 -10.51 2.47 -1.10
N GLN A 53 -9.48 2.88 -0.36
CA GLN A 53 -8.99 4.25 -0.41
C GLN A 53 -8.53 4.48 -1.86
N LYS A 54 -9.18 5.41 -2.54
CA LYS A 54 -8.76 5.91 -3.84
C LYS A 54 -8.18 7.30 -3.56
N GLY A 55 -6.91 7.46 -3.90
CA GLY A 55 -6.13 8.66 -3.63
C GLY A 55 -6.72 9.91 -4.26
#